data_AF-A0A5N4EGU0-F1
#
_entry.id   AF-A0A5N4EGU0-F1
#
_cell.length_a   1.000
_cell.length_b   1.000
_cell.length_c   1.000
_cell.angle_alpha   90.00
_cell.angle_beta   90.00
_cell.angle_gamma   90.00
#
_symmetry.space_group_name_H-M   'P 1'
#
loop_
_entity.id
_entity.type
_entity.pdbx_description
1 polymer ?
#
loop_
_entity_poly.entity_id
_entity_poly.type
_entity_poly.pdbx_seq_one_letter_code
_entity_poly.pdbx_strand_id
1 'polypeptide(L)'
;MKDLGAEYLAGREGVQLFGLLNLYLEQEQRFQPREKGLSLIEATPEVKPKHLSCIGVCCFLLAARIVEEECNVPSTHDVIRISQCKCTASDIKRMEKIISEKLHYEMEATTALHFLHLYHTIVLCHTSERKEILSLDKLEAQLKACSCRLTFSKAKPSILALCLLNLEVESLKSIELLEILLLVKKHSKGGCFDESESEDSCEDMSCGEESLGSSPQREQECAFFFSLKVAQTLGFPS
;
A
#
# COMPACT_ATOMS: atom_id res chain seq x y z
N MET A 1 23.21 -27.05 5.38
CA MET A 1 21.95 -26.28 5.51
C MET A 1 21.12 -26.62 4.29
N LYS A 2 19.91 -27.16 4.48
CA LYS A 2 19.05 -27.56 3.35
C LYS A 2 18.49 -26.31 2.68
N ASP A 3 18.51 -26.27 1.35
CA ASP A 3 17.81 -25.29 0.52
C ASP A 3 16.29 -25.36 0.76
N LEU A 4 15.84 -24.80 1.87
CA LEU A 4 14.42 -24.66 2.21
C LEU A 4 13.70 -23.72 1.22
N GLY A 5 14.44 -22.84 0.55
CA GLY A 5 13.86 -21.91 -0.44
C GLY A 5 13.40 -22.57 -1.75
N ALA A 6 14.05 -23.65 -2.19
CA ALA A 6 13.75 -24.26 -3.50
C ALA A 6 12.59 -25.27 -3.45
N GLU A 7 12.44 -26.02 -2.35
CA GLU A 7 11.39 -27.04 -2.24
C GLU A 7 10.00 -26.43 -1.94
N TYR A 8 9.93 -25.29 -1.23
CA TYR A 8 8.65 -24.62 -0.93
C TYR A 8 8.08 -23.81 -2.10
N LEU A 9 8.93 -23.33 -3.01
CA LEU A 9 8.53 -22.65 -4.24
C LEU A 9 7.97 -23.60 -5.32
N ALA A 10 8.17 -24.90 -5.19
CA ALA A 10 7.83 -25.89 -6.22
C ALA A 10 6.35 -26.31 -6.23
N GLY A 11 5.54 -25.84 -5.28
CA GLY A 11 4.08 -26.03 -5.31
C GLY A 11 3.41 -25.21 -6.42
N ARG A 12 2.49 -25.82 -7.17
CA ARG A 12 1.71 -25.16 -8.24
C ARG A 12 1.04 -23.85 -7.76
N GLU A 13 0.67 -23.78 -6.49
CA GLU A 13 0.02 -22.62 -5.86
C GLU A 13 1.00 -21.46 -5.60
N GLY A 14 2.23 -21.73 -5.16
CA GLY A 14 3.24 -20.69 -4.91
C GLY A 14 3.61 -19.94 -6.19
N VAL A 15 3.83 -20.67 -7.28
CA VAL A 15 4.13 -20.10 -8.61
C VAL A 15 2.98 -19.19 -9.10
N GLN A 16 1.73 -19.57 -8.85
CA GLN A 16 0.56 -18.76 -9.23
C GLN A 16 0.47 -17.47 -8.41
N LEU A 17 0.71 -17.52 -7.10
CA LEU A 17 0.67 -16.34 -6.24
C LEU A 17 1.78 -15.34 -6.58
N PHE A 18 3.00 -15.80 -6.88
CA PHE A 18 4.07 -14.91 -7.35
C PHE A 18 3.80 -14.36 -8.75
N GLY A 19 3.13 -15.12 -9.63
CA GLY A 19 2.64 -14.61 -10.91
C GLY A 19 1.60 -13.50 -10.75
N LEU A 20 0.66 -13.66 -9.81
CA LEU A 20 -0.32 -12.63 -9.46
C LEU A 20 0.35 -11.39 -8.83
N LEU A 21 1.40 -11.59 -8.02
CA LEU A 21 2.18 -10.50 -7.45
C LEU A 21 2.83 -9.65 -8.53
N ASN A 22 3.46 -10.29 -9.52
CA ASN A 22 4.06 -9.58 -10.65
C ASN A 22 3.00 -8.80 -11.44
N LEU A 23 1.85 -9.39 -11.72
CA LEU A 23 0.74 -8.69 -12.37
C LEU A 23 0.31 -7.45 -11.58
N TYR A 24 0.17 -7.57 -10.26
CA TYR A 24 -0.22 -6.45 -9.40
C TYR A 24 0.85 -5.36 -9.35
N LEU A 25 2.14 -5.72 -9.33
CA LEU A 25 3.25 -4.77 -9.41
C LEU A 25 3.30 -4.04 -10.76
N GLU A 26 3.05 -4.74 -11.88
CA GLU A 26 2.94 -4.12 -13.21
C GLU A 26 1.76 -3.15 -13.29
N GLN A 27 0.60 -3.55 -12.74
CA GLN A 27 -0.57 -2.67 -12.66
C GLN A 27 -0.29 -1.44 -11.79
N GLU A 28 0.37 -1.61 -10.65
CA GLU A 28 0.78 -0.49 -9.79
C GLU A 28 1.70 0.50 -10.50
N GLN A 29 2.61 0.02 -11.37
CA GLN A 29 3.47 0.89 -12.17
C GLN A 29 2.71 1.63 -13.27
N ARG A 30 1.68 1.01 -13.86
CA ARG A 30 0.81 1.66 -14.86
C ARG A 30 -0.16 2.64 -14.22
N PHE A 31 -0.54 2.43 -12.96
CA PHE A 31 -1.59 3.18 -12.28
C PHE A 31 -1.08 4.50 -11.68
N GLN A 32 -1.20 5.60 -12.43
CA GLN A 32 -0.91 6.97 -12.00
C GLN A 32 -2.00 7.74 -11.16
N PRO A 33 -3.23 7.26 -10.92
CA PRO A 33 -4.27 8.05 -10.25
C PRO A 33 -3.99 8.53 -8.83
N ARG A 34 -3.13 7.85 -8.05
CA ARG A 34 -2.77 8.31 -6.69
C ARG A 34 -2.03 9.65 -6.74
N GLU A 35 -1.15 9.82 -7.73
CA GLU A 35 -0.45 11.08 -7.97
C GLU A 35 -1.38 12.09 -8.64
N LYS A 36 -2.20 11.69 -9.62
CA LYS A 36 -3.14 12.61 -10.30
C LYS A 36 -4.26 13.13 -9.40
N GLY A 37 -4.85 12.30 -8.54
CA GLY A 37 -5.91 12.70 -7.61
C GLY A 37 -5.40 13.57 -6.47
N LEU A 38 -4.26 13.20 -5.87
CA LEU A 38 -3.63 14.02 -4.84
C LEU A 38 -3.07 15.33 -5.43
N SER A 39 -2.38 15.26 -6.57
CA SER A 39 -1.96 16.46 -7.30
C SER A 39 -3.15 17.27 -7.78
N LEU A 40 -4.33 16.70 -8.03
CA LEU A 40 -5.49 17.49 -8.36
C LEU A 40 -5.98 18.32 -7.17
N ILE A 41 -5.92 17.76 -5.95
CA ILE A 41 -6.24 18.48 -4.71
C ILE A 41 -5.15 19.51 -4.40
N GLU A 42 -3.88 19.13 -4.54
CA GLU A 42 -2.70 19.97 -4.24
C GLU A 42 -2.45 21.06 -5.30
N ALA A 43 -2.68 20.77 -6.58
CA ALA A 43 -2.44 21.66 -7.73
C ALA A 43 -3.67 22.49 -8.12
N THR A 44 -4.82 22.35 -7.45
CA THR A 44 -5.85 23.39 -7.48
C THR A 44 -5.51 24.47 -6.45
N PRO A 45 -4.91 25.60 -6.86
CA PRO A 45 -4.87 26.75 -5.98
C PRO A 45 -6.32 27.15 -5.69
N GLU A 46 -6.68 27.18 -4.40
CA GLU A 46 -7.97 27.62 -3.87
C GLU A 46 -9.19 26.66 -3.99
N VAL A 47 -9.05 25.39 -3.64
CA VAL A 47 -10.24 24.67 -3.12
C VAL A 47 -10.62 25.30 -1.78
N LYS A 48 -11.61 26.19 -1.80
CA LYS A 48 -12.14 26.80 -0.59
C LYS A 48 -12.54 25.69 0.39
N PRO A 49 -12.21 25.76 1.69
CA PRO A 49 -12.52 24.72 2.67
C PRO A 49 -14.00 24.30 2.67
N LYS A 50 -14.91 25.22 2.31
CA LYS A 50 -16.34 24.98 2.14
C LYS A 50 -16.72 23.93 1.08
N HIS A 51 -15.83 23.60 0.14
CA HIS A 51 -16.08 22.61 -0.92
C HIS A 51 -15.48 21.23 -0.61
N LEU A 52 -14.60 21.12 0.39
CA LEU A 52 -13.93 19.85 0.71
C LEU A 52 -14.92 18.75 1.10
N SER A 53 -15.96 19.08 1.87
CA SER A 53 -17.01 18.12 2.22
C SER A 53 -17.82 17.65 1.00
N CYS A 54 -18.13 18.56 0.07
CA CYS A 54 -18.80 18.22 -1.19
C CYS A 54 -17.94 17.31 -2.07
N ILE A 55 -16.64 17.60 -2.16
CA ILE A 55 -15.67 16.75 -2.88
C ILE A 55 -15.62 15.36 -2.23
N GLY A 56 -15.46 15.29 -0.91
CA GLY A 56 -15.40 14.01 -0.18
C GLY A 56 -16.66 13.16 -0.37
N VAL A 57 -17.85 13.76 -0.21
CA VAL A 57 -19.14 13.07 -0.44
C VAL A 57 -19.27 12.59 -1.89
N CYS A 58 -18.84 13.40 -2.84
CA CYS A 58 -18.86 13.02 -4.25
C CYS A 58 -17.90 11.86 -4.54
N CYS A 59 -16.66 11.91 -4.04
CA CYS A 59 -15.70 10.82 -4.17
C CYS A 59 -16.22 9.52 -3.54
N PHE A 60 -16.85 9.59 -2.37
CA PHE A 60 -17.47 8.45 -1.71
C PHE A 60 -18.59 7.83 -2.56
N LEU A 61 -19.50 8.66 -3.08
CA LEU A 61 -20.60 8.18 -3.92
C LEU A 61 -20.11 7.54 -5.22
N LEU A 62 -19.05 8.10 -5.82
CA LEU A 62 -18.41 7.50 -6.97
C LEU A 62 -17.82 6.15 -6.58
N ALA A 63 -16.92 6.10 -5.60
CA ALA A 63 -16.32 4.85 -5.14
C ALA A 63 -17.37 3.77 -4.82
N ALA A 64 -18.46 4.12 -4.14
CA ALA A 64 -19.55 3.20 -3.85
C ALA A 64 -20.21 2.65 -5.13
N ARG A 65 -20.50 3.47 -6.14
CA ARG A 65 -21.07 3.01 -7.42
C ARG A 65 -20.17 2.06 -8.20
N ILE A 66 -18.88 2.07 -7.90
CA ILE A 66 -17.86 1.33 -8.65
C ILE A 66 -17.54 0.02 -7.94
N VAL A 67 -17.49 0.05 -6.61
CA VAL A 67 -17.14 -1.09 -5.78
C VAL A 67 -18.36 -1.94 -5.43
N GLU A 68 -19.52 -1.30 -5.21
CA GLU A 68 -20.72 -1.96 -4.72
C GLU A 68 -21.72 -2.26 -5.83
N GLU A 69 -22.51 -3.32 -5.63
CA GLU A 69 -23.70 -3.59 -6.46
C GLU A 69 -24.72 -2.45 -6.36
N GLU A 70 -25.51 -2.21 -7.42
CA GLU A 70 -26.46 -1.09 -7.49
C GLU A 70 -27.44 -1.03 -6.31
N CYS A 71 -27.79 -2.17 -5.71
CA CYS A 71 -28.67 -2.26 -4.55
C CYS A 71 -28.02 -1.78 -3.23
N ASN A 72 -26.69 -1.82 -3.13
CA ASN A 72 -25.92 -1.42 -1.96
C ASN A 72 -25.43 0.03 -2.05
N VAL A 73 -25.54 0.67 -3.22
CA VAL A 73 -25.16 2.07 -3.40
C VAL A 73 -26.12 2.99 -2.62
N PRO A 74 -25.61 3.78 -1.66
CA PRO A 74 -26.46 4.67 -0.88
C PRO A 74 -27.00 5.82 -1.75
N SER A 75 -28.23 6.26 -1.46
CA SER A 75 -28.82 7.39 -2.18
C SER A 75 -28.04 8.69 -1.91
N THR A 76 -27.86 9.51 -2.94
CA THR A 76 -27.17 10.82 -2.82
C THR A 76 -27.77 11.67 -1.69
N HIS A 77 -29.09 11.64 -1.52
CA HIS A 77 -29.77 12.41 -0.49
C HIS A 77 -29.46 11.90 0.92
N ASP A 78 -29.39 10.58 1.13
CA ASP A 78 -29.05 10.01 2.43
C ASP A 78 -27.59 10.29 2.80
N VAL A 79 -26.66 10.20 1.84
CA VAL A 79 -25.25 10.51 2.09
C VAL A 79 -25.06 11.99 2.42
N ILE A 80 -25.74 12.92 1.72
CA ILE A 80 -25.73 14.35 2.06
C ILE A 80 -26.22 14.57 3.50
N ARG A 81 -27.32 13.91 3.88
CA ARG A 81 -27.90 14.02 5.23
C ARG A 81 -26.95 13.47 6.31
N ILE A 82 -26.36 12.30 6.09
CA ILE A 82 -25.48 11.63 7.07
C ILE A 82 -24.13 12.35 7.21
N SER A 83 -23.54 12.76 6.09
CA SER A 83 -22.24 13.48 6.08
C SER A 83 -22.34 14.89 6.64
N GLN A 84 -23.56 15.40 6.83
CA GLN A 84 -23.83 16.79 7.20
C GLN A 84 -23.15 17.78 6.23
N CYS A 85 -22.94 17.38 4.97
CA CYS A 85 -22.48 18.32 3.95
C CYS A 85 -23.58 19.35 3.74
N LYS A 86 -23.22 20.62 3.66
CA LYS A 86 -24.15 21.71 3.31
C LYS A 86 -24.38 21.78 1.79
N CYS A 87 -24.23 20.65 1.10
CA CYS A 87 -24.20 20.55 -0.34
C CYS A 87 -25.54 20.03 -0.89
N THR A 88 -25.95 20.50 -2.06
CA THR A 88 -27.19 20.04 -2.71
C THR A 88 -26.91 18.85 -3.62
N ALA A 89 -27.94 18.06 -3.97
CA ALA A 89 -27.79 16.99 -4.96
C ALA A 89 -27.28 17.52 -6.32
N SER A 90 -27.63 18.76 -6.69
CA SER A 90 -27.08 19.46 -7.85
C SER A 90 -25.60 19.78 -7.72
N ASP A 91 -25.13 20.17 -6.52
CA ASP A 91 -23.70 20.40 -6.28
C ASP A 91 -22.90 19.11 -6.44
N ILE A 92 -23.42 17.99 -5.93
CA ILE A 92 -22.81 16.67 -6.10
C ILE A 92 -22.73 16.29 -7.58
N LYS A 93 -23.81 16.43 -8.36
CA LYS A 93 -23.79 16.15 -9.80
C LYS A 93 -22.77 17.01 -10.56
N ARG A 94 -22.67 18.29 -10.21
CA ARG A 94 -21.66 19.18 -10.80
C ARG A 94 -20.25 18.75 -10.42
N MET A 95 -20.02 18.38 -9.15
CA MET A 95 -18.73 17.92 -8.68
C MET A 95 -18.32 16.60 -9.32
N GLU A 96 -19.27 15.68 -9.52
CA GLU A 96 -19.09 14.41 -10.21
C GLU A 96 -18.57 14.63 -11.63
N LYS A 97 -19.15 15.58 -12.36
CA LYS A 97 -18.67 15.96 -13.70
C LYS A 97 -17.22 16.48 -13.66
N ILE A 98 -16.92 17.38 -12.73
CA ILE A 98 -15.57 17.96 -12.58
C ILE A 98 -14.53 16.87 -12.25
N ILE A 99 -14.85 15.98 -11.31
CA ILE A 99 -13.98 14.88 -10.89
C ILE A 99 -13.77 13.92 -12.06
N SER A 100 -14.83 13.55 -12.78
CA SER A 100 -14.76 12.63 -13.92
C SER A 100 -13.95 13.21 -15.09
N GLU A 101 -14.14 14.49 -15.41
CA GLU A 101 -13.37 15.22 -16.43
C GLU A 101 -11.88 15.27 -16.09
N LYS A 102 -11.53 15.36 -14.80
CA LYS A 102 -10.16 15.51 -14.33
C LYS A 102 -9.41 14.20 -14.09
N LEU A 103 -10.12 13.13 -13.72
CA LEU A 103 -9.53 11.83 -13.40
C LEU A 103 -9.61 10.82 -14.56
N HIS A 104 -10.30 11.15 -15.65
CA HIS A 104 -10.47 10.29 -16.83
C HIS A 104 -11.03 8.88 -16.54
N TYR A 105 -11.63 8.66 -15.37
CA TYR A 105 -12.38 7.46 -14.97
C TYR A 105 -11.65 6.11 -15.16
N GLU A 106 -10.32 6.08 -15.02
CA GLU A 106 -9.55 4.82 -14.95
C GLU A 106 -9.41 4.37 -13.49
N MET A 107 -9.98 3.22 -13.15
CA MET A 107 -10.24 2.89 -11.73
C MET A 107 -10.10 1.41 -11.39
N GLU A 108 -9.49 0.62 -12.27
CA GLU A 108 -8.95 -0.68 -11.93
C GLU A 108 -7.62 -0.51 -11.16
N ALA A 109 -7.70 0.15 -10.01
CA ALA A 109 -6.57 0.45 -9.17
C ALA A 109 -6.16 -0.77 -8.34
N THR A 110 -4.93 -1.23 -8.47
CA THR A 110 -4.37 -2.12 -7.44
C THR A 110 -4.22 -1.34 -6.14
N THR A 111 -5.03 -1.67 -5.13
CA THR A 111 -4.98 -1.04 -3.82
C THR A 111 -3.96 -1.71 -2.92
N ALA A 112 -3.57 -1.03 -1.83
CA ALA A 112 -2.69 -1.62 -0.82
C ALA A 112 -3.35 -2.84 -0.15
N LEU A 113 -4.69 -2.92 -0.14
CA LEU A 113 -5.43 -4.05 0.39
C LEU A 113 -5.22 -5.31 -0.47
N HIS A 114 -5.25 -5.18 -1.80
CA HIS A 114 -4.96 -6.29 -2.71
C HIS A 114 -3.56 -6.87 -2.48
N PHE A 115 -2.55 -6.00 -2.33
CA PHE A 115 -1.20 -6.44 -1.98
C PHE A 115 -1.12 -7.08 -0.59
N LEU A 116 -1.80 -6.50 0.41
CA LEU A 116 -1.80 -7.02 1.77
C LEU A 116 -2.38 -8.44 1.83
N HIS A 117 -3.52 -8.67 1.18
CA HIS A 117 -4.15 -9.99 1.06
C HIS A 117 -3.24 -10.98 0.34
N LEU A 118 -2.61 -10.55 -0.76
CA LEU A 118 -1.71 -11.39 -1.52
C LEU A 118 -0.47 -11.78 -0.72
N TYR A 119 0.19 -10.82 -0.07
CA TYR A 119 1.36 -11.10 0.76
C TYR A 119 1.01 -11.97 1.96
N HIS A 120 -0.12 -11.72 2.62
CA HIS A 120 -0.62 -12.57 3.72
C HIS A 120 -0.86 -14.00 3.25
N THR A 121 -1.47 -14.18 2.08
CA THR A 121 -1.68 -15.51 1.47
C THR A 121 -0.37 -16.20 1.15
N ILE A 122 0.60 -15.50 0.54
CA ILE A 122 1.93 -16.06 0.27
C ILE A 122 2.60 -16.51 1.57
N VAL A 123 2.56 -15.69 2.62
CA VAL A 123 3.15 -16.02 3.92
C VAL A 123 2.48 -17.25 4.53
N LEU A 124 1.14 -17.32 4.52
CA LEU A 124 0.41 -18.48 5.03
C LEU A 124 0.68 -19.76 4.25
N CYS A 125 0.77 -19.69 2.92
CA CYS A 125 1.05 -20.86 2.07
C CYS A 125 2.43 -21.48 2.33
N HIS A 126 3.40 -20.68 2.77
CA HIS A 126 4.77 -21.13 3.03
C HIS A 126 5.06 -21.39 4.51
N THR A 127 4.09 -21.18 5.42
CA THR A 127 4.24 -21.43 6.85
C THR A 127 3.76 -22.85 7.18
N SER A 128 4.61 -23.66 7.82
CA SER A 128 4.39 -25.10 8.02
C SER A 128 3.41 -25.42 9.15
N GLU A 129 3.28 -24.59 10.21
CA GLU A 129 2.54 -25.02 11.41
C GLU A 129 1.61 -24.04 12.14
N ARG A 130 1.46 -22.75 11.78
CA ARG A 130 0.51 -21.89 12.54
C ARG A 130 -0.29 -20.93 11.67
N LYS A 131 -1.48 -21.38 11.25
CA LYS A 131 -2.51 -20.55 10.62
C LYS A 131 -3.03 -19.41 11.52
N GLU A 132 -2.74 -19.43 12.83
CA GLU A 132 -3.39 -18.54 13.82
C GLU A 132 -2.57 -17.32 14.28
N ILE A 133 -1.33 -17.09 13.82
CA ILE A 133 -0.53 -15.98 14.40
C ILE A 133 -0.75 -14.64 13.67
N LEU A 134 -0.89 -14.63 12.34
CA LEU A 134 -1.03 -13.41 11.56
C LEU A 134 -2.50 -13.04 11.37
N SER A 135 -3.04 -12.21 12.27
CA SER A 135 -4.41 -11.70 12.17
C SER A 135 -4.56 -10.75 10.97
N LEU A 136 -5.30 -11.21 9.96
CA LEU A 136 -5.60 -10.39 8.79
C LEU A 136 -6.45 -9.17 9.17
N ASP A 137 -7.43 -9.34 10.07
CA ASP A 137 -8.30 -8.26 10.54
C ASP A 137 -7.51 -7.10 11.17
N LYS A 138 -6.49 -7.43 11.97
CA LYS A 138 -5.59 -6.44 12.57
C LYS A 138 -4.82 -5.68 11.50
N LEU A 139 -4.25 -6.38 10.51
CA LEU A 139 -3.51 -5.77 9.42
C LEU A 139 -4.40 -4.86 8.56
N GLU A 140 -5.63 -5.28 8.27
CA GLU A 140 -6.61 -4.44 7.57
C GLU A 140 -6.98 -3.19 8.36
N ALA A 141 -7.21 -3.32 9.67
CA ALA A 141 -7.51 -2.19 10.53
C ALA A 141 -6.36 -1.17 10.53
N GLN A 142 -5.12 -1.65 10.61
CA GLN A 142 -3.92 -0.80 10.50
C GLN A 142 -3.82 -0.14 9.13
N LEU A 143 -4.10 -0.86 8.04
CA LEU A 143 -4.06 -0.30 6.69
C LEU A 143 -5.13 0.81 6.50
N LYS A 144 -6.34 0.58 7.00
CA LYS A 144 -7.42 1.57 7.00
C LYS A 144 -6.98 2.85 7.72
N ALA A 145 -6.37 2.71 8.89
CA ALA A 145 -5.87 3.85 9.65
C ALA A 145 -4.66 4.56 9.00
N CYS A 146 -3.77 3.82 8.32
CA CYS A 146 -2.69 4.42 7.53
C CYS A 146 -3.23 5.25 6.36
N SER A 147 -4.30 4.78 5.73
CA SER A 147 -4.94 5.48 4.61
C SER A 147 -5.56 6.82 5.03
N CYS A 148 -5.84 7.02 6.32
CA CYS A 148 -6.30 8.30 6.87
C CYS A 148 -5.16 9.32 7.11
N ARG A 149 -3.88 8.94 6.96
CA ARG A 149 -2.74 9.84 7.15
C ARG A 149 -2.13 10.22 5.81
N LEU A 150 -2.12 11.53 5.52
CA LEU A 150 -1.55 12.09 4.29
C LEU A 150 -0.07 11.70 4.09
N THR A 151 0.69 11.44 5.15
CA THR A 151 2.08 10.99 5.03
C THR A 151 2.21 9.72 4.18
N PHE A 152 1.25 8.81 4.26
CA PHE A 152 1.24 7.56 3.49
C PHE A 152 0.54 7.68 2.13
N SER A 153 -0.02 8.84 1.80
CA SER A 153 -0.69 9.03 0.50
C SER A 153 0.29 8.92 -0.66
N LYS A 154 1.57 9.28 -0.44
CA LYS A 154 2.67 9.22 -1.41
C LYS A 154 3.35 7.85 -1.49
N ALA A 155 3.01 6.90 -0.62
CA ALA A 155 3.58 5.57 -0.64
C ALA A 155 3.00 4.75 -1.79
N LYS A 156 3.85 3.91 -2.41
CA LYS A 156 3.38 2.83 -3.28
C LYS A 156 2.50 1.87 -2.46
N PRO A 157 1.29 1.53 -2.92
CA PRO A 157 0.44 0.50 -2.32
C PRO A 157 1.16 -0.79 -1.88
N SER A 158 2.04 -1.33 -2.72
CA SER A 158 2.84 -2.54 -2.47
C SER A 158 3.78 -2.37 -1.29
N ILE A 159 4.47 -1.24 -1.20
CA ILE A 159 5.40 -0.92 -0.13
C ILE A 159 4.65 -0.72 1.19
N LEU A 160 3.53 0.00 1.18
CA LEU A 160 2.72 0.21 2.39
C LEU A 160 2.22 -1.13 2.97
N ALA A 161 1.70 -2.01 2.12
CA ALA A 161 1.26 -3.34 2.52
C ALA A 161 2.42 -4.20 3.07
N LEU A 162 3.57 -4.17 2.41
CA LEU A 162 4.76 -4.91 2.82
C LEU A 162 5.34 -4.40 4.15
N CYS A 163 5.32 -3.09 4.38
CA CYS A 163 5.75 -2.49 5.64
C CYS A 163 4.83 -2.92 6.80
N LEU A 164 3.51 -2.92 6.60
CA LEU A 164 2.55 -3.39 7.61
C LEU A 164 2.77 -4.87 7.97
N LEU A 165 2.93 -5.71 6.96
CA LEU A 165 3.22 -7.13 7.16
C LEU A 165 4.56 -7.35 7.87
N ASN A 166 5.61 -6.60 7.49
CA ASN A 166 6.91 -6.67 8.14
C ASN A 166 6.84 -6.31 9.63
N LEU A 167 6.08 -5.27 9.98
CA LEU A 167 5.90 -4.88 11.37
C LEU A 167 5.19 -5.96 12.20
N GLU A 168 4.16 -6.58 11.63
CA GLU A 168 3.45 -7.65 12.32
C GLU A 168 4.37 -8.86 12.52
N VAL A 169 5.10 -9.29 11.49
CA VAL A 169 6.06 -10.39 11.57
C VAL A 169 7.18 -10.11 12.60
N GLU A 170 7.73 -8.90 12.60
CA GLU A 170 8.72 -8.46 13.61
C GLU A 170 8.15 -8.54 15.03
N SER A 171 6.88 -8.16 15.22
CA SER A 171 6.21 -8.21 16.53
C SER A 171 6.04 -9.63 17.05
N LEU A 172 5.88 -10.60 16.14
CA LEU A 172 5.69 -12.02 16.45
C LEU A 172 7.02 -12.77 16.68
N LYS A 173 8.16 -12.16 16.33
CA LYS A 173 9.53 -12.72 16.47
C LYS A 173 9.69 -14.14 15.88
N SER A 174 8.93 -14.46 14.84
CA SER A 174 9.00 -15.76 14.18
C SER A 174 10.07 -15.75 13.08
N ILE A 175 11.07 -16.62 13.21
CA ILE A 175 12.18 -16.74 12.24
C ILE A 175 11.66 -17.26 10.89
N GLU A 176 10.74 -18.23 10.91
CA GLU A 176 10.13 -18.79 9.69
C GLU A 176 9.38 -17.71 8.88
N LEU A 177 8.59 -16.87 9.57
CA LEU A 177 7.87 -15.76 8.92
C LEU A 177 8.84 -14.69 8.37
N LEU A 178 9.97 -14.45 9.05
CA LEU A 178 11.00 -13.54 8.57
C LEU A 178 11.65 -14.04 7.28
N GLU A 179 11.96 -15.33 7.17
CA GLU A 179 12.53 -15.93 5.95
C GLU A 179 11.57 -15.82 4.75
N ILE A 180 10.29 -16.15 4.95
CA ILE A 180 9.27 -16.03 3.89
C ILE A 180 9.05 -14.56 3.51
N LEU A 181 9.07 -13.65 4.48
CA LEU A 181 8.96 -12.23 4.21
C LEU A 181 10.17 -11.69 3.43
N LEU A 182 11.38 -12.20 3.71
CA LEU A 182 12.58 -11.86 2.92
C LEU A 182 12.45 -12.35 1.48
N LEU A 183 11.86 -13.54 1.27
CA LEU A 183 11.54 -14.04 -0.07
C LEU A 183 10.56 -13.12 -0.80
N VAL A 184 9.45 -12.73 -0.14
CA VAL A 184 8.48 -11.77 -0.71
C VAL A 184 9.15 -10.43 -1.03
N LYS A 185 10.00 -9.91 -0.12
CA LYS A 185 10.80 -8.71 -0.34
C LYS A 185 11.69 -8.86 -1.58
N LYS A 186 12.40 -9.99 -1.73
CA LYS A 186 13.27 -10.26 -2.89
C LYS A 186 12.47 -10.23 -4.19
N HIS A 187 11.32 -10.89 -4.23
CA HIS A 187 10.45 -10.90 -5.42
C HIS A 187 9.82 -9.53 -5.71
N SER A 188 9.50 -8.75 -4.69
CA SER A 188 9.01 -7.37 -4.87
C SER A 188 10.10 -6.38 -5.32
N LYS A 189 11.38 -6.68 -5.04
CA LYS A 189 12.56 -5.87 -5.39
C LYS A 189 13.25 -6.30 -6.69
N GLY A 190 12.78 -7.36 -7.36
CA GLY A 190 13.38 -7.95 -8.57
C GLY A 190 13.45 -7.06 -9.83
N GLY A 191 13.27 -5.74 -9.69
CA GLY A 191 13.61 -4.75 -10.71
C GLY A 191 14.98 -4.09 -10.55
N CYS A 192 15.73 -4.33 -9.47
CA CYS A 192 17.11 -3.85 -9.32
C CYS A 192 17.79 -4.49 -8.11
N PHE A 193 18.71 -5.44 -8.30
CA PHE A 193 19.88 -5.60 -7.43
C PHE A 193 20.95 -6.37 -8.21
N ASP A 194 22.03 -5.68 -8.59
CA ASP A 194 23.34 -6.31 -8.65
C ASP A 194 23.75 -6.59 -7.20
N GLU A 195 23.91 -7.87 -6.87
CA GLU A 195 24.66 -8.32 -5.71
C GLU A 195 26.12 -7.92 -5.93
N SER A 196 26.61 -6.94 -5.19
CA SER A 196 28.04 -6.91 -4.86
C SER A 196 28.22 -7.66 -3.55
N GLU A 197 28.29 -8.99 -3.67
CA GLU A 197 29.21 -9.75 -2.83
C GLU A 197 30.63 -9.30 -3.20
N SER A 198 31.38 -8.74 -2.25
CA SER A 198 32.82 -8.84 -2.31
C SER A 198 33.38 -8.90 -0.90
N GLU A 199 33.92 -10.09 -0.66
CA GLU A 199 34.79 -10.57 0.40
C GLU A 199 35.76 -9.54 1.00
N ASP A 200 35.99 -9.76 2.28
CA ASP A 200 36.98 -9.17 3.16
C ASP A 200 38.42 -9.32 2.60
N SER A 201 39.10 -8.21 2.34
CA SER A 201 40.57 -8.15 2.45
C SER A 201 41.03 -6.72 2.75
N CYS A 202 41.81 -6.61 3.83
CA CYS A 202 42.36 -5.36 4.35
C CYS A 202 43.44 -4.74 3.44
N GLU A 203 43.63 -3.43 3.68
CA GLU A 203 44.77 -2.55 3.34
C GLU A 203 44.72 -1.86 1.96
N ASP A 204 44.26 -0.60 1.92
CA ASP A 204 45.18 0.55 1.92
C ASP A 204 44.46 1.89 2.10
N MET A 205 45.13 2.82 2.76
CA MET A 205 44.66 4.17 3.11
C MET A 205 44.58 5.06 1.86
N SER A 206 43.41 5.63 1.58
CA SER A 206 43.32 6.90 0.84
C SER A 206 42.07 7.68 1.24
N CYS A 207 42.28 8.89 1.75
CA CYS A 207 41.23 9.85 2.02
C CYS A 207 40.55 10.27 0.71
N GLY A 208 39.28 9.91 0.57
CA GLY A 208 38.36 10.48 -0.41
C GLY A 208 36.99 10.62 0.25
N GLU A 209 36.49 11.85 0.32
CA GLU A 209 35.29 12.23 1.05
C GLU A 209 34.02 11.57 0.46
N GLU A 210 33.29 10.89 1.35
CA GLU A 210 31.82 10.81 1.47
C GLU A 210 30.98 10.73 0.18
N SER A 211 30.87 9.54 -0.41
CA SER A 211 29.75 9.21 -1.30
C SER A 211 28.59 8.60 -0.51
N LEU A 212 27.62 9.44 -0.13
CA LEU A 212 26.30 8.99 0.34
C LEU A 212 25.48 8.48 -0.86
N GLY A 213 25.77 7.25 -1.27
CA GLY A 213 25.00 6.51 -2.27
C GLY A 213 23.89 5.67 -1.66
N SER A 214 22.97 6.28 -0.91
CA SER A 214 21.73 5.60 -0.53
C SER A 214 20.72 5.74 -1.68
N SER A 215 20.28 4.62 -2.26
CA SER A 215 19.25 4.65 -3.29
C SER A 215 17.97 5.34 -2.74
N PRO A 216 17.36 6.29 -3.46
CA PRO A 216 16.20 7.06 -2.97
C PRO A 216 15.02 6.21 -2.47
N GLN A 217 14.84 5.01 -3.04
CA GLN A 217 13.82 4.05 -2.61
C GLN A 217 14.07 3.49 -1.20
N ARG A 218 15.33 3.28 -0.81
CA ARG A 218 15.69 2.69 0.49
C ARG A 218 15.50 3.71 1.61
N GLU A 219 15.82 4.97 1.36
CA GLU A 219 15.53 6.09 2.28
C GLU A 219 14.03 6.30 2.48
N GLN A 220 13.26 6.17 1.40
CA GLN A 220 11.81 6.30 1.45
C GLN A 220 11.14 5.12 2.19
N GLU A 221 11.59 3.89 1.98
CA GLU A 221 11.18 2.72 2.79
C GLU A 221 11.46 2.94 4.28
N CYS A 222 12.65 3.40 4.65
CA CYS A 222 13.03 3.69 6.03
C CYS A 222 12.18 4.82 6.65
N ALA A 223 11.93 5.90 5.90
CA ALA A 223 11.09 7.02 6.34
C ALA A 223 9.62 6.59 6.55
N PHE A 224 9.11 5.72 5.67
CA PHE A 224 7.79 5.12 5.84
C PHE A 224 7.73 4.19 7.03
N PHE A 225 8.74 3.34 7.22
CA PHE A 225 8.83 2.43 8.35
C PHE A 225 8.85 3.19 9.68
N PHE A 226 9.65 4.26 9.76
CA PHE A 226 9.70 5.15 10.91
C PHE A 226 8.35 5.84 11.15
N SER A 227 7.76 6.44 10.12
CA SER A 227 6.45 7.11 10.22
C SER A 227 5.33 6.15 10.63
N LEU A 228 5.40 4.89 10.18
CA LEU A 228 4.42 3.84 10.47
C LEU A 228 4.55 3.32 11.91
N LYS A 229 5.78 3.11 12.39
CA LYS A 229 6.06 2.75 13.79
C LYS A 229 5.57 3.86 14.72
N VAL A 230 5.81 5.13 14.36
CA VAL A 230 5.32 6.31 15.09
C VAL A 230 3.80 6.43 15.04
N ALA A 231 3.18 6.12 13.89
CA ALA A 231 1.72 6.14 13.76
C ALA A 231 1.04 5.08 14.65
N GLN A 232 1.68 3.91 14.81
CA GLN A 232 1.19 2.83 15.66
C GLN A 232 1.35 3.13 17.16
N THR A 233 2.47 3.71 17.58
CA THR A 233 2.69 4.07 19.00
C THR A 233 1.78 5.18 19.50
N LEU A 234 1.27 6.02 18.60
CA LEU A 234 0.44 7.18 18.95
C LEU A 234 -1.08 6.95 18.79
N GLY A 235 -1.56 5.75 18.43
CA GLY A 235 -2.94 5.67 17.91
C GLY A 235 -3.75 4.37 17.94
N PHE A 236 -3.33 3.29 18.58
CA PHE A 236 -4.20 2.10 18.68
C PHE A 236 -4.29 1.57 20.12
N PRO A 237 -5.48 1.56 20.75
CA PRO A 237 -5.69 0.70 21.90
C PRO A 237 -5.63 -0.76 21.41
N SER A 238 -4.90 -1.57 22.17
CA SER A 238 -4.87 -3.04 22.07
C SER A 238 -6.27 -3.65 22.15
#